data_AF-A0A948UMK3-F1
#
_entry.id   AF-A0A948UMK3-F1
#
_cell.length_a   1.000
_cell.length_b   1.000
_cell.length_c   1.000
_cell.angle_alpha   90.00
_cell.angle_beta   90.00
_cell.angle_gamma   90.00
#
_symmetry.space_group_name_H-M   'P 1'
#
loop_
_entity.id
_entity.type
_entity.pdbx_description
1 polymer ?
#
loop_
_entity_poly.entity_id
_entity_poly.type
_entity_poly.pdbx_seq_one_letter_code
_entity_poly.pdbx_strand_id
1 'polypeptide(L)'
;MNAILDTGPWVALIDRSESKHDICVQWLKSYSGKLYSTEAVLTEVLYLLNFSVKAQTAAIDFVLKSVIEIIPSNVESLQKAKKLIKKYSDLPMDYADATIVCLAMDTRIHNIITFDQKDFNIYRLKNQPFVISP
;
A
#
# COMPACT_ATOMS: atom_id res chain seq x y z
N MET A 1 16.16 -2.75 -0.87
CA MET A 1 15.37 -1.50 -0.88
C MET A 1 14.14 -1.71 -0.01
N ASN A 2 13.65 -0.68 0.68
CA ASN A 2 12.39 -0.77 1.42
C ASN A 2 11.29 -0.06 0.63
N ALA A 3 10.08 -0.61 0.61
CA ALA A 3 8.94 -0.04 -0.09
C ALA A 3 7.64 -0.30 0.68
N ILE A 4 6.64 0.54 0.43
CA ILE A 4 5.30 0.40 1.01
C ILE A 4 4.36 -0.10 -0.09
N LEU A 5 3.68 -1.21 0.16
CA LEU A 5 2.74 -1.85 -0.77
C LEU A 5 1.32 -1.37 -0.53
N ASP A 6 0.69 -0.95 -1.62
CA ASP A 6 -0.69 -0.50 -1.68
C ASP A 6 -1.66 -1.62 -2.09
N THR A 7 -2.96 -1.37 -1.97
CA THR A 7 -4.06 -2.31 -2.19
C THR A 7 -4.01 -2.93 -3.60
N GLY A 8 -3.95 -2.10 -4.64
CA GLY A 8 -4.04 -2.55 -6.04
C GLY A 8 -2.99 -3.61 -6.42
N PRO A 9 -1.69 -3.33 -6.29
CA PRO A 9 -0.65 -4.32 -6.59
C PRO A 9 -0.71 -5.56 -5.69
N TRP A 10 -1.14 -5.43 -4.42
CA TRP A 10 -1.30 -6.60 -3.56
C TRP A 10 -2.43 -7.53 -4.04
N VAL A 11 -3.60 -6.97 -4.39
CA VAL A 11 -4.69 -7.73 -5.00
C VAL A 11 -4.22 -8.40 -6.29
N ALA A 12 -3.54 -7.65 -7.16
CA ALA A 12 -3.02 -8.18 -8.43
C ALA A 12 -1.97 -9.29 -8.26
N LEU A 13 -1.21 -9.33 -7.15
CA LEU A 13 -0.31 -10.46 -6.86
C LEU A 13 -1.04 -11.77 -6.59
N ILE A 14 -2.29 -11.69 -6.13
CA ILE A 14 -3.08 -12.84 -5.67
C ILE A 14 -4.10 -13.27 -6.72
N ASP A 15 -4.86 -12.31 -7.25
CA ASP A 15 -5.86 -12.56 -8.28
C ASP A 15 -5.19 -12.65 -9.65
N ARG A 16 -5.25 -13.85 -10.25
CA ARG A 16 -4.68 -14.11 -11.58
C ARG A 16 -5.51 -13.53 -12.72
N SER A 17 -6.75 -13.12 -12.45
CA SER A 17 -7.62 -12.50 -13.43
C SER A 17 -7.36 -10.99 -13.58
N GLU A 18 -6.66 -10.39 -12.62
CA GLU A 18 -6.24 -8.99 -12.70
C GLU A 18 -5.34 -8.75 -13.91
N SER A 19 -5.66 -7.73 -14.71
CA SER A 19 -4.91 -7.38 -15.92
C SER A 19 -3.42 -7.06 -15.66
N LYS A 20 -3.09 -6.65 -14.44
CA LYS A 20 -1.72 -6.31 -14.00
C LYS A 20 -1.03 -7.43 -13.22
N HIS A 21 -1.63 -8.62 -13.11
CA HIS A 21 -1.08 -9.76 -12.37
C HIS A 21 0.37 -10.06 -12.75
N ASP A 22 0.62 -10.25 -14.05
CA ASP A 22 1.95 -10.63 -14.54
C ASP A 22 3.00 -9.57 -14.24
N ILE A 23 2.65 -8.28 -14.36
CA ILE A 23 3.53 -7.16 -14.04
C ILE A 23 3.94 -7.20 -12.57
N CYS A 24 2.97 -7.38 -11.67
CA CYS A 24 3.23 -7.47 -10.24
C CYS A 24 4.07 -8.69 -9.87
N VAL A 25 3.79 -9.86 -10.48
CA VAL A 25 4.57 -11.08 -10.24
C VAL A 25 6.02 -10.90 -10.70
N GLN A 26 6.26 -10.31 -11.87
CA GLN A 26 7.62 -10.06 -12.35
C GLN A 26 8.34 -9.03 -11.49
N TRP A 27 7.65 -7.95 -11.09
CA TRP A 27 8.18 -6.97 -10.16
C TRP A 27 8.61 -7.64 -8.85
N LEU A 28 7.74 -8.43 -8.21
CA LEU A 28 8.03 -9.09 -6.93
C LEU A 28 9.21 -10.08 -7.04
N LYS A 29 9.32 -10.81 -8.16
CA LYS A 29 10.45 -11.71 -8.43
C LYS A 29 11.79 -10.98 -8.50
N SER A 30 11.78 -9.76 -9.04
CA SER A 30 12.97 -8.90 -9.15
C SER A 30 13.24 -8.07 -7.89
N TYR A 31 12.25 -7.96 -7.00
CA TYR A 31 12.32 -7.11 -5.83
C TYR A 31 13.27 -7.68 -4.77
N SER A 32 14.09 -6.81 -4.22
CA SER A 32 15.04 -7.13 -3.15
C SER A 32 14.85 -6.15 -1.99
N GLY A 33 14.41 -6.68 -0.85
CA GLY A 33 14.32 -5.98 0.44
C GLY A 33 12.98 -6.17 1.12
N LYS A 34 12.61 -5.25 2.03
CA LYS A 34 11.41 -5.39 2.87
C LYS A 34 10.21 -4.68 2.25
N LEU A 35 9.05 -5.30 2.32
CA LEU A 35 7.77 -4.69 2.00
C LEU A 35 7.01 -4.41 3.29
N TYR A 36 6.48 -3.20 3.36
CA TYR A 36 5.62 -2.75 4.44
C TYR A 36 4.25 -2.45 3.90
N SER A 37 3.21 -2.56 4.71
CA SER A 37 1.89 -2.03 4.39
C SER A 37 1.16 -1.67 5.68
N THR A 38 -0.08 -1.22 5.58
CA THR A 38 -0.88 -0.81 6.74
C THR A 38 -2.06 -1.75 6.95
N GLU A 39 -2.61 -1.76 8.16
CA GLU A 39 -3.81 -2.54 8.46
C GLU A 39 -5.04 -2.07 7.64
N ALA A 40 -5.08 -0.78 7.27
CA ALA A 40 -6.11 -0.23 6.39
C ALA A 40 -6.04 -0.84 4.99
N VAL A 41 -4.83 -0.91 4.40
CA VAL A 41 -4.60 -1.56 3.11
C VAL A 41 -4.95 -3.05 3.17
N LEU A 42 -4.52 -3.78 4.22
CA LEU A 42 -4.90 -5.18 4.38
C LEU A 42 -6.43 -5.35 4.44
N THR A 43 -7.13 -4.43 5.10
CA THR A 43 -8.60 -4.45 5.15
C THR A 43 -9.22 -4.31 3.76
N GLU A 44 -8.73 -3.38 2.93
CA GLU A 44 -9.19 -3.23 1.55
C GLU A 44 -8.86 -4.43 0.67
N VAL A 45 -7.65 -4.97 0.77
CA VAL A 45 -7.23 -6.18 0.06
C VAL A 45 -8.17 -7.33 0.38
N LEU A 46 -8.47 -7.57 1.66
CA LEU A 46 -9.39 -8.61 2.08
C LEU A 46 -10.82 -8.35 1.61
N TYR A 47 -11.25 -7.09 1.59
CA TYR A 47 -12.55 -6.71 1.06
C TYR A 47 -12.66 -6.97 -0.44
N LEU A 48 -11.67 -6.57 -1.24
CA LEU A 48 -11.66 -6.79 -2.68
C LEU A 48 -11.53 -8.26 -3.07
N LEU A 49 -10.83 -9.07 -2.27
CA LEU A 49 -10.69 -10.51 -2.46
C LEU A 49 -11.86 -11.34 -1.88
N ASN A 50 -12.92 -10.70 -1.40
CA ASN A 50 -14.04 -11.38 -0.72
C ASN A 50 -14.80 -12.39 -1.60
N PHE A 51 -14.59 -12.37 -2.92
CA PHE A 51 -15.12 -13.37 -3.85
C PHE A 51 -14.51 -14.76 -3.65
N SER A 52 -13.39 -14.89 -2.91
CA SER A 52 -12.73 -16.17 -2.67
C SER A 52 -12.04 -16.22 -1.31
N VAL A 53 -12.52 -17.14 -0.44
CA VAL A 53 -11.84 -17.46 0.83
C VAL A 53 -10.38 -17.82 0.60
N LYS A 54 -10.09 -18.57 -0.48
CA LYS A 54 -8.72 -18.93 -0.84
C LYS A 54 -7.86 -17.70 -1.13
N ALA A 55 -8.41 -16.70 -1.81
CA ALA A 55 -7.69 -15.46 -2.11
C ALA A 55 -7.48 -14.61 -0.84
N GLN A 56 -8.49 -14.48 0.02
CA GLN A 56 -8.33 -13.80 1.32
C GLN A 56 -7.28 -14.47 2.20
N THR A 57 -7.30 -15.81 2.31
CA THR A 57 -6.27 -16.54 3.06
C THR A 57 -4.90 -16.38 2.43
N ALA A 58 -4.81 -16.27 1.10
CA ALA A 58 -3.53 -16.01 0.43
C ALA A 58 -2.99 -14.61 0.77
N ALA A 59 -3.84 -13.59 0.91
CA ALA A 59 -3.39 -12.27 1.37
C ALA A 59 -2.83 -12.34 2.80
N ILE A 60 -3.50 -13.05 3.70
CA ILE A 60 -3.04 -13.26 5.08
C ILE A 60 -1.70 -14.02 5.09
N ASP A 61 -1.54 -15.02 4.22
CA ASP A 61 -0.30 -15.78 4.09
C ASP A 61 0.92 -14.89 3.75
N PHE A 62 0.76 -13.82 2.98
CA PHE A 62 1.86 -12.88 2.72
C PHE A 62 2.38 -12.25 4.02
N VAL A 63 1.47 -11.96 4.96
CA VAL A 63 1.83 -11.39 6.27
C VAL A 63 2.45 -12.47 7.17
N LEU A 64 1.79 -13.64 7.28
CA LEU A 64 2.24 -14.74 8.14
C LEU A 64 3.61 -15.30 7.71
N LYS A 65 3.92 -15.25 6.41
CA LYS A 65 5.22 -15.67 5.85
C LYS A 65 6.23 -14.51 5.78
N SER A 66 5.91 -13.36 6.37
CA SER A 66 6.77 -12.17 6.41
C SER A 66 7.20 -11.64 5.04
N VAL A 67 6.39 -11.87 4.01
CA VAL A 67 6.54 -11.23 2.69
C VAL A 67 6.22 -9.74 2.80
N ILE A 68 5.20 -9.40 3.60
CA ILE A 68 4.78 -8.03 3.90
C ILE A 68 4.70 -7.85 5.42
N GLU A 69 5.30 -6.79 5.95
CA GLU A 69 5.21 -6.38 7.34
C GLU A 69 4.06 -5.37 7.50
N ILE A 70 3.06 -5.68 8.33
CA ILE A 70 1.90 -4.82 8.56
C ILE A 70 2.15 -3.91 9.74
N ILE A 71 1.99 -2.60 9.51
CA ILE A 71 2.12 -1.57 10.53
C ILE A 71 0.72 -1.07 10.92
N PRO A 72 0.26 -1.35 12.17
CA PRO A 72 -1.03 -0.88 12.64
C PRO A 72 -1.00 0.63 12.90
N SER A 73 -2.16 1.26 12.81
CA SER A 73 -2.30 2.67 13.19
C SER A 73 -2.35 2.85 14.71
N ASN A 74 -1.88 4.01 15.17
CA ASN A 74 -2.01 4.46 16.55
C ASN A 74 -2.64 5.86 16.58
N VAL A 75 -2.86 6.41 17.77
CA VAL A 75 -3.51 7.73 17.93
C VAL A 75 -2.75 8.85 17.20
N GLU A 76 -1.42 8.81 17.18
CA GLU A 76 -0.61 9.81 16.49
C GLU A 76 -0.74 9.68 14.96
N SER A 77 -0.70 8.45 14.42
CA SER A 77 -0.88 8.22 12.99
C SER A 77 -2.28 8.62 12.53
N LEU A 78 -3.32 8.41 13.35
CA LEU A 78 -4.68 8.88 13.08
C LEU A 78 -4.78 10.42 13.03
N GLN A 79 -4.08 11.12 13.93
CA GLN A 79 -4.02 12.58 13.91
C GLN A 79 -3.32 13.10 12.65
N LYS A 80 -2.24 12.45 12.21
CA LYS A 80 -1.55 12.76 10.95
C LYS A 80 -2.46 12.47 9.74
N ALA A 81 -3.12 11.31 9.70
CA ALA A 81 -4.03 10.91 8.63
C ALA A 81 -5.18 11.92 8.48
N LYS A 82 -5.81 12.33 9.59
CA LYS A 82 -6.85 13.38 9.57
C LYS A 82 -6.35 14.70 8.97
N LYS A 83 -5.11 15.09 9.24
CA LYS A 83 -4.52 16.31 8.66
C LYS A 83 -4.25 16.14 7.17
N LEU A 84 -3.80 14.97 6.74
CA LEU A 84 -3.54 14.65 5.33
C LEU A 84 -4.82 14.63 4.50
N ILE A 85 -5.87 13.95 4.98
CA ILE A 85 -7.19 13.90 4.33
C ILE A 85 -7.76 15.32 4.17
N LYS A 86 -7.62 16.17 5.20
CA LYS A 86 -8.01 17.59 5.08
C LYS A 86 -7.14 18.38 4.10
N LYS A 87 -5.83 18.11 4.06
CA LYS A 87 -4.88 18.82 3.19
C LYS A 87 -5.14 18.51 1.72
N TYR A 88 -5.46 17.26 1.40
CA TYR A 88 -5.71 16.80 0.04
C TYR A 88 -7.22 16.66 -0.22
N SER A 89 -8.08 17.48 0.37
CA SER A 89 -9.54 17.35 0.18
C SER A 89 -9.99 17.52 -1.27
N ASP A 90 -9.19 18.21 -2.09
CA ASP A 90 -9.44 18.45 -3.52
C ASP A 90 -9.06 17.25 -4.41
N LEU A 91 -8.36 16.27 -3.85
CA LEU A 91 -7.91 15.01 -4.48
C LEU A 91 -8.30 13.89 -3.53
N PRO A 92 -9.48 13.27 -3.67
CA PRO A 92 -10.14 12.52 -2.60
C PRO A 92 -9.24 11.42 -2.01
N MET A 93 -8.41 11.80 -1.04
CA MET A 93 -7.50 10.93 -0.32
C MET A 93 -8.34 10.11 0.64
N ASP A 94 -8.34 8.81 0.44
CA ASP A 94 -8.99 7.90 1.37
C ASP A 94 -8.12 7.63 2.61
N TYR A 95 -8.65 6.78 3.49
CA TYR A 95 -7.95 6.45 4.72
C TYR A 95 -6.74 5.53 4.47
N ALA A 96 -6.79 4.62 3.50
CA ALA A 96 -5.68 3.72 3.20
C ALA A 96 -4.48 4.53 2.70
N ASP A 97 -4.68 5.42 1.73
CA ASP A 97 -3.68 6.36 1.22
C ASP A 97 -3.08 7.21 2.34
N ALA A 98 -3.92 7.77 3.20
CA ALA A 98 -3.47 8.58 4.32
C ALA A 98 -2.56 7.77 5.26
N THR A 99 -2.88 6.49 5.51
CA THR A 99 -2.03 5.61 6.33
C THR A 99 -0.71 5.26 5.66
N ILE A 100 -0.68 5.06 4.33
CA ILE A 100 0.55 4.85 3.57
C ILE A 100 1.46 6.08 3.69
N VAL A 101 0.92 7.29 3.51
CA VAL A 101 1.69 8.52 3.62
C VAL A 101 2.18 8.74 5.06
N CYS A 102 1.39 8.42 6.08
CA CYS A 102 1.83 8.43 7.47
C CYS A 102 3.00 7.46 7.71
N LEU A 103 2.88 6.22 7.21
CA LEU A 103 3.93 5.21 7.33
C LEU A 103 5.22 5.65 6.63
N ALA A 104 5.11 6.23 5.43
CA ALA A 104 6.23 6.81 4.72
C ALA A 104 6.90 7.94 5.52
N MET A 105 6.11 8.79 6.18
CA MET A 105 6.62 9.86 7.05
C MET A 105 7.44 9.34 8.22
N ASP A 106 6.95 8.28 8.88
CA ASP A 106 7.58 7.75 10.09
C ASP A 106 8.82 6.91 9.77
N THR A 107 8.82 6.20 8.64
CA THR A 107 9.92 5.30 8.22
C THR A 107 10.92 5.93 7.25
N ARG A 108 10.59 7.09 6.66
CA ARG A 108 11.33 7.75 5.57
C ARG A 108 11.44 6.92 4.29
N ILE A 109 10.57 5.94 4.11
CA ILE A 109 10.47 5.16 2.88
C ILE A 109 9.77 6.01 1.81
N HIS A 110 10.41 6.16 0.65
CA HIS A 110 9.87 6.92 -0.48
C HIS A 110 9.34 6.04 -1.61
N ASN A 111 9.65 4.74 -1.60
CA ASN A 111 9.21 3.82 -2.64
C ASN A 111 7.79 3.35 -2.30
N ILE A 112 6.83 3.73 -3.12
CA ILE A 112 5.44 3.30 -3.00
C ILE A 112 5.12 2.35 -4.14
N ILE A 113 4.53 1.22 -3.78
CA ILE A 113 4.13 0.19 -4.72
C ILE A 113 2.64 0.30 -4.98
N THR A 114 2.24 1.06 -6.00
CA THR A 114 0.83 1.45 -6.26
C THR A 114 0.56 1.65 -7.75
N PHE A 115 -0.70 1.46 -8.14
CA PHE A 115 -1.20 1.83 -9.46
C PHE A 115 -1.74 3.26 -9.53
N ASP A 116 -2.01 3.89 -8.39
CA ASP A 116 -2.61 5.23 -8.28
C ASP A 116 -1.54 6.31 -8.41
N GLN A 117 -0.87 6.27 -9.57
CA GLN A 117 0.26 7.15 -9.87
C GLN A 117 -0.14 8.62 -9.79
N LYS A 118 -1.38 8.98 -10.15
CA LYS A 118 -1.82 10.38 -10.13
C LYS A 118 -1.80 10.95 -8.71
N ASP A 119 -2.34 10.21 -7.76
CA ASP A 119 -2.51 10.66 -6.39
C ASP A 119 -1.16 10.67 -5.66
N PHE A 120 -0.39 9.57 -5.74
CA PHE A 120 0.94 9.49 -5.14
C PHE A 120 1.97 10.41 -5.81
N ASN A 121 1.77 10.84 -7.06
CA ASN A 121 2.58 11.90 -7.68
C ASN A 121 2.24 13.30 -7.17
N ILE A 122 1.13 13.49 -6.46
CA ILE A 122 0.75 14.78 -5.86
C ILE A 122 1.09 14.79 -4.37
N TYR A 123 0.95 13.66 -3.68
CA TYR A 123 1.33 13.54 -2.28
C TYR A 123 2.84 13.77 -2.09
N ARG A 124 3.22 14.37 -0.96
CA ARG A 124 4.60 14.76 -0.68
C ARG A 124 5.05 14.32 0.70
N LEU A 125 6.24 13.73 0.76
CA LEU A 125 6.97 13.50 2.00
C LEU A 125 7.92 14.66 2.27
N LYS A 126 7.59 15.58 3.18
CA LYS A 126 8.40 16.78 3.48
C LYS A 126 8.85 17.53 2.22
N ASN A 127 7.93 17.71 1.26
CA ASN A 127 8.12 18.31 -0.07
C ASN A 127 8.91 17.47 -1.09
N GLN A 128 9.32 16.25 -0.77
CA GLN A 128 9.89 15.32 -1.75
C GLN A 128 8.78 14.45 -2.37
N PRO A 129 8.89 14.15 -3.69
CA PRO A 129 7.97 13.22 -4.35
C PRO A 129 8.25 11.77 -3.92
N PHE A 130 7.24 10.92 -4.05
CA PHE A 130 7.41 9.48 -3.95
C PHE A 130 8.05 8.89 -5.21
N VAL A 131 8.75 7.78 -5.05
CA VAL A 131 9.21 6.93 -6.16
C VAL A 131 8.17 5.82 -6.32
N ILE A 132 7.53 5.74 -7.48
CA ILE A 132 6.38 4.87 -7.69
C ILE A 132 6.77 3.69 -8.61
N SER A 133 6.33 2.48 -8.28
CA SER A 133 6.50 1.27 -9.10
C SER A 133 5.50 0.18 -8.68
N PRO A 134 5.40 -0.99 -9.33
CA PRO A 134 5.35 -1.08 -10.78
C PRO A 134 4.16 -0.31 -11.36
#